data_AF-A0A847PBG5-F1
#
_entry.id   AF-A0A847PBG5-F1
#
_cell.length_a   1.000
_cell.length_b   1.000
_cell.length_c   1.000
_cell.angle_alpha   90.00
_cell.angle_beta   90.00
_cell.angle_gamma   90.00
#
_symmetry.space_group_name_H-M   'P 1'
#
loop_
_entity.id
_entity.type
_entity.pdbx_description
1 polymer ?
#
loop_
_entity_poly.entity_id
_entity_poly.type
_entity_poly.pdbx_seq_one_letter_code
_entity_poly.pdbx_strand_id
1 'polypeptide(L)'
;MFKIKNCLIKTYRFMCNPRFVICFLIAWVITNGWGYLFIILGSCFKNTALLAIGSSYIAFLWVPCTPEKVLTITIALILQKKLFPNHISDSLKEIQTDENIVIQSK
;
A
#
# COMPACT_ATOMS: atom_id res chain seq x y z
N MET A 1 -4.13 -4.99 28.17
CA MET A 1 -4.86 -5.51 26.98
C MET A 1 -5.68 -4.45 26.22
N PHE A 2 -6.20 -3.39 26.86
CA PHE A 2 -6.97 -2.33 26.18
C PHE A 2 -6.14 -1.39 25.27
N LYS A 3 -4.89 -1.08 25.63
CA LYS A 3 -4.02 -0.13 24.90
C LYS A 3 -3.70 -0.55 23.46
N ILE A 4 -3.54 -1.86 23.22
CA ILE A 4 -3.17 -2.41 21.90
C ILE A 4 -4.34 -2.34 20.91
N LYS A 5 -5.58 -2.57 21.39
CA LYS A 5 -6.77 -2.48 20.54
C LYS A 5 -6.97 -1.06 19.99
N ASN A 6 -6.76 -0.05 20.82
CA ASN A 6 -6.89 1.35 20.39
C ASN A 6 -5.79 1.76 19.41
N CYS A 7 -4.56 1.28 19.58
CA CYS A 7 -3.47 1.51 18.63
C CYS A 7 -3.78 0.89 17.27
N LEU A 8 -4.23 -0.38 17.23
CA LEU A 8 -4.61 -1.07 15.99
C LEU A 8 -5.74 -0.37 15.25
N ILE A 9 -6.79 0.06 15.97
CA ILE A 9 -7.90 0.81 15.39
C ILE A 9 -7.42 2.14 14.79
N LYS A 10 -6.46 2.81 15.44
CA LYS A 10 -5.92 4.08 14.97
C LYS A 10 -5.03 3.92 13.74
N THR A 11 -4.15 2.92 13.75
CA THR A 11 -3.35 2.54 12.56
C THR A 11 -4.25 2.09 11.41
N TYR A 12 -5.29 1.32 11.69
CA TYR A 12 -6.28 0.92 10.68
C TYR A 12 -7.00 2.13 10.09
N ARG A 13 -7.41 3.11 10.91
CA ARG A 13 -8.06 4.34 10.45
C ARG A 13 -7.12 5.22 9.61
N PHE A 14 -5.83 5.20 9.93
CA PHE A 14 -4.79 5.86 9.15
C PHE A 14 -4.55 5.17 7.80
N MET A 15 -4.39 3.84 7.81
CA MET A 15 -4.23 3.04 6.59
C MET A 15 -5.48 3.04 5.70
N CYS A 16 -6.66 3.16 6.30
CA CYS A 16 -7.95 3.22 5.61
C CYS A 16 -8.35 4.66 5.22
N ASN A 17 -7.45 5.64 5.36
CA ASN A 17 -7.67 6.99 4.86
C ASN A 17 -7.82 6.92 3.33
N PRO A 18 -8.96 7.36 2.75
CA PRO A 18 -9.25 7.17 1.33
C PRO A 18 -8.16 7.74 0.42
N ARG A 19 -7.46 8.80 0.85
CA ARG A 19 -6.35 9.41 0.10
C ARG A 19 -5.10 8.53 0.08
N PHE A 20 -4.77 7.89 1.20
CA PHE A 20 -3.67 6.92 1.28
C PHE A 20 -4.02 5.66 0.49
N VAL A 21 -5.24 5.16 0.62
CA VAL A 21 -5.73 4.00 -0.14
C VAL A 21 -5.64 4.24 -1.64
N ILE A 22 -6.01 5.43 -2.14
CA ILE A 22 -5.89 5.78 -3.56
C ILE A 22 -4.42 5.81 -4.00
N CYS A 23 -3.53 6.45 -3.23
CA CYS A 23 -2.10 6.48 -3.56
C CYS A 23 -1.47 5.08 -3.52
N PHE A 24 -1.85 4.27 -2.53
CA PHE A 24 -1.43 2.88 -2.40
C PHE A 24 -1.95 2.03 -3.56
N LEU A 25 -3.19 2.22 -3.98
CA LEU A 25 -3.79 1.52 -5.11
C LEU A 25 -3.11 1.88 -6.42
N ILE A 26 -2.79 3.16 -6.64
CA ILE A 26 -2.01 3.60 -7.80
C ILE A 26 -0.60 3.00 -7.77
N ALA A 27 0.08 3.07 -6.63
CA ALA A 27 1.40 2.45 -6.46
C ALA A 27 1.33 0.94 -6.72
N TRP A 28 0.28 0.27 -6.24
CA TRP A 28 0.04 -1.15 -6.44
C TRP A 28 -0.23 -1.50 -7.91
N VAL A 29 -1.01 -0.69 -8.63
CA VAL A 29 -1.21 -0.86 -10.08
C VAL A 29 0.11 -0.67 -10.83
N ILE A 30 0.95 0.27 -10.40
CA ILE A 30 2.27 0.50 -11.03
C ILE A 30 3.23 -0.65 -10.75
N THR A 31 3.25 -1.20 -9.53
CA THR A 31 4.18 -2.30 -9.21
C THR A 31 3.67 -3.65 -9.69
N ASN A 32 2.35 -3.90 -9.62
CA ASN A 32 1.76 -5.24 -9.75
C ASN A 32 0.72 -5.33 -10.87
N GLY A 33 0.18 -4.19 -11.32
CA GLY A 33 -0.85 -4.14 -12.37
C GLY A 33 -0.39 -4.68 -13.72
N TRP A 34 0.92 -4.68 -14.00
CA TRP A 34 1.49 -5.22 -15.23
C TRP A 34 1.23 -6.72 -15.43
N GLY A 35 1.20 -7.50 -14.33
CA GLY A 35 0.86 -8.92 -14.40
C GLY A 35 -0.55 -9.15 -14.91
N TYR A 36 -1.51 -8.40 -14.37
CA TYR A 36 -2.91 -8.43 -14.81
C TYR A 36 -3.04 -7.93 -16.24
N LEU A 37 -2.27 -6.91 -16.62
CA LEU A 37 -2.25 -6.40 -18.00
C LEU A 37 -1.76 -7.47 -18.98
N PHE A 38 -0.69 -8.21 -18.65
CA PHE A 38 -0.19 -9.31 -19.49
C PHE A 38 -1.16 -10.48 -19.59
N ILE A 39 -1.90 -10.78 -18.52
CA ILE A 39 -2.96 -11.80 -18.57
C ILE A 39 -4.09 -11.35 -19.51
N ILE A 40 -4.56 -10.10 -19.38
CA ILE A 40 -5.64 -9.56 -20.22
C ILE A 40 -5.21 -9.50 -21.69
N LEU A 41 -4.02 -8.96 -21.97
CA LEU A 41 -3.47 -8.89 -23.32
C LEU A 41 -3.22 -10.29 -23.88
N GLY A 42 -2.64 -11.20 -23.09
CA GLY A 42 -2.43 -12.59 -23.50
C GLY A 42 -3.73 -13.30 -23.87
N SER A 43 -4.80 -13.06 -23.10
CA SER A 43 -6.13 -13.59 -23.40
C SER A 43 -6.75 -12.94 -24.64
N CYS A 44 -6.59 -11.64 -24.84
CA CYS A 44 -7.17 -10.91 -25.98
C CYS A 44 -6.50 -11.30 -27.30
N PHE A 45 -5.16 -11.41 -27.31
CA PHE A 45 -4.37 -11.80 -28.48
C PHE A 45 -4.23 -13.32 -28.65
N LYS A 46 -4.89 -14.13 -27.80
CA LYS A 46 -4.76 -15.60 -27.76
C LYS A 46 -3.30 -16.08 -27.68
N ASN A 47 -2.44 -15.31 -27.03
CA ASN A 47 -1.02 -15.62 -26.88
C ASN A 47 -0.77 -16.32 -25.54
N THR A 48 -0.57 -17.63 -25.61
CA THR A 48 -0.35 -18.49 -24.45
C THR A 48 0.95 -18.19 -23.70
N ALA A 49 2.00 -17.73 -24.40
CA ALA A 49 3.25 -17.35 -23.76
C ALA A 49 3.08 -16.10 -22.90
N LEU A 50 2.37 -15.09 -23.42
CA LEU A 50 2.11 -13.84 -22.69
C LEU A 50 1.18 -14.09 -21.48
N LEU A 51 0.19 -14.96 -21.65
CA LEU A 51 -0.68 -15.42 -20.57
C LEU A 51 0.13 -16.16 -19.48
N ALA A 52 1.05 -17.04 -19.87
CA ALA A 52 1.89 -17.79 -18.94
C ALA A 52 2.87 -16.91 -18.16
N ILE A 53 3.47 -15.91 -18.81
CA ILE A 53 4.35 -14.93 -18.15
C ILE A 53 3.54 -14.10 -17.16
N GLY A 54 2.37 -13.61 -17.56
CA GLY A 54 1.49 -12.84 -16.68
C GLY A 54 1.02 -13.66 -15.47
N SER A 55 0.58 -14.90 -15.69
CA SER A 55 0.07 -15.76 -14.61
C SER A 55 1.17 -16.22 -13.64
N SER A 56 2.35 -16.57 -14.14
CA SER A 56 3.51 -16.91 -13.29
C SER A 56 3.99 -15.72 -12.47
N TYR A 57 4.02 -14.52 -13.06
CA TYR A 57 4.34 -13.29 -12.34
C TYR A 57 3.33 -13.04 -11.20
N ILE A 58 2.02 -13.13 -11.46
CA ILE A 58 0.97 -13.00 -10.42
C ILE A 58 1.09 -14.09 -9.34
N ALA A 59 1.42 -15.33 -9.72
CA ALA A 59 1.59 -16.41 -8.75
C ALA A 59 2.79 -16.17 -7.82
N PHE A 60 3.91 -15.68 -8.35
CA PHE A 60 5.10 -15.33 -7.58
C PHE A 60 4.86 -14.14 -6.64
N LEU A 61 4.08 -13.17 -7.11
CA LEU A 61 3.61 -11.98 -6.39
C LEU A 61 2.83 -12.29 -5.12
N TRP A 62 2.19 -13.46 -5.05
CA TRP A 62 1.34 -13.85 -3.92
C TRP A 62 2.11 -14.47 -2.76
N VAL A 63 3.43 -14.60 -2.88
CA VAL A 63 4.31 -15.01 -1.78
C VAL A 63 4.26 -13.94 -0.68
N PRO A 64 4.02 -14.30 0.60
CA PRO A 64 3.77 -13.34 1.67
C PRO A 64 5.02 -12.53 2.11
N CYS A 65 6.19 -12.77 1.52
CA CYS A 65 7.46 -12.18 1.94
C CYS A 65 8.28 -11.58 0.78
N THR A 66 7.61 -11.11 -0.26
CA THR A 66 8.28 -10.53 -1.44
C THR A 66 8.71 -9.09 -1.13
N PRO A 67 9.96 -8.67 -1.48
CA PRO A 67 10.45 -7.30 -1.27
C PRO A 67 9.59 -6.23 -1.96
N GLU A 68 8.78 -6.63 -2.92
CA GLU A 68 7.76 -5.82 -3.58
C GLU A 68 6.80 -5.14 -2.61
N LYS A 69 6.35 -5.78 -1.52
CA LYS A 69 5.42 -5.12 -0.57
C LYS A 69 6.05 -3.91 0.10
N VAL A 70 7.35 -3.98 0.39
CA VAL A 70 8.13 -2.86 0.91
C VAL A 70 8.23 -1.76 -0.14
N LEU A 71 8.50 -2.14 -1.40
CA LEU A 71 8.60 -1.21 -2.51
C LEU A 71 7.28 -0.47 -2.79
N THR A 72 6.12 -1.16 -2.79
CA THR A 72 4.80 -0.54 -2.98
C THR A 72 4.50 0.47 -1.89
N ILE A 73 4.83 0.17 -0.63
CA ILE A 73 4.66 1.10 0.49
C ILE A 73 5.57 2.33 0.31
N THR A 74 6.85 2.13 -0.06
CA THR A 74 7.77 3.24 -0.32
C THR A 74 7.26 4.14 -1.44
N ILE A 75 6.81 3.57 -2.56
CA ILE A 75 6.25 4.33 -3.68
C ILE A 75 4.97 5.05 -3.27
N ALA A 76 4.09 4.41 -2.51
CA ALA A 76 2.87 5.03 -2.00
C ALA A 76 3.18 6.24 -1.11
N LEU A 77 4.19 6.16 -0.25
CA LEU A 77 4.64 7.28 0.60
C LEU A 77 5.25 8.42 -0.23
N ILE A 78 6.07 8.11 -1.23
CA ILE A 78 6.64 9.11 -2.15
C ILE A 78 5.52 9.79 -2.96
N LEU A 79 4.56 9.01 -3.46
CA LEU A 79 3.44 9.50 -4.24
C LEU A 79 2.51 10.36 -3.38
N GLN A 80 2.21 9.93 -2.16
CA GLN A 80 1.45 10.71 -1.20
C GLN A 80 2.15 12.03 -0.87
N LYS A 81 3.48 12.03 -0.70
CA LYS A 81 4.27 13.25 -0.48
C LYS A 81 4.22 14.21 -1.67
N LYS A 82 4.21 13.67 -2.88
CA LYS A 82 4.16 14.46 -4.11
C LYS A 82 2.76 15.00 -4.40
N LEU A 83 1.72 14.23 -4.14
CA LEU A 83 0.33 14.59 -4.44
C LEU A 83 -0.34 15.40 -3.33
N PHE A 84 0.08 15.20 -2.07
CA PHE A 84 -0.47 15.89 -0.89
C PHE A 84 0.65 16.42 0.04
N PRO A 85 1.47 17.37 -0.41
CA PRO A 85 2.64 17.85 0.33
C PRO A 85 2.32 18.46 1.70
N ASN A 86 1.12 19.03 1.91
CA ASN A 86 0.75 19.73 3.14
C ASN A 86 0.18 18.85 4.27
N HIS A 87 -0.09 17.56 4.04
CA HIS A 87 -0.83 16.72 5.01
C HIS A 87 -0.02 15.59 5.65
N ILE A 88 1.20 15.32 5.16
CA ILE A 88 2.10 14.38 5.84
C ILE A 88 2.52 14.93 7.20
N SER A 89 2.74 16.24 7.31
CA SER A 89 3.02 16.89 8.59
C SER A 89 1.85 16.74 9.56
N ASP A 90 0.59 16.79 9.11
CA ASP A 90 -0.56 16.59 9.99
C ASP A 90 -0.64 15.15 10.48
N SER A 91 -0.39 14.18 9.60
CA SER A 91 -0.42 12.75 9.97
C SER A 91 0.71 12.36 10.91
N LEU A 92 1.94 12.85 10.66
CA LEU A 92 3.07 12.63 11.55
C LEU A 92 2.91 13.40 12.87
N LYS A 93 2.34 14.61 12.83
CA LYS A 93 1.99 15.37 14.05
C LYS A 93 0.88 14.70 14.84
N GLU A 94 -0.12 14.09 14.21
CA GLU A 94 -1.20 13.36 14.88
C GLU A 94 -0.65 12.10 15.56
N ILE A 95 0.26 11.36 14.89
CA ILE A 95 0.96 10.21 15.47
C ILE A 95 1.85 10.64 16.66
N GLN A 96 2.63 11.73 16.52
CA GLN A 96 3.49 12.25 17.59
C GLN A 96 2.71 12.90 18.75
N THR A 97 1.57 13.53 18.47
CA THR A 97 0.69 14.15 19.48
C THR A 97 0.02 13.07 20.32
N ASP A 98 -0.46 11.99 19.70
CA ASP A 98 -1.04 10.87 20.43
C ASP A 98 -0.01 10.08 21.25
N GLU A 99 1.21 9.92 20.75
CA GLU A 99 2.28 9.29 21.53
C GLU A 99 2.59 10.10 22.80
N ASN A 100 2.65 11.44 22.69
CA ASN A 100 2.81 12.33 23.84
C ASN A 100 1.65 12.25 24.83
N ILE A 101 0.39 12.20 24.37
CA ILE A 101 -0.79 12.04 25.24
C ILE A 101 -0.74 10.70 25.99
N VAL A 102 -0.28 9.63 25.32
CA VAL A 102 -0.16 8.29 25.92
C VAL A 102 0.95 8.19 26.96
N ILE A 103 2.02 8.99 26.82
CA ILE A 103 3.13 9.09 27.78
C ILE A 103 2.72 9.94 28.99
N GLN A 104 1.97 11.04 28.79
CA GLN A 104 1.50 11.94 29.86
C GLN A 104 0.36 11.34 30.72
N SER A 105 -0.36 10.35 30.20
CA SER A 105 -1.45 9.65 30.90
C SER A 105 -0.97 8.44 31.73
N LYS A 106 0.34 8.23 31.91
CA LYS A 106 0.92 7.10 32.64
C LYS A 106 1.76 7.60 33.82
#